data_AF-A0A9P6Y1N3-F1
#
_entry.id   AF-A0A9P6Y1N3-F1
#
_cell.length_a   1.000
_cell.length_b   1.000
_cell.length_c   1.000
_cell.angle_alpha   90.00
_cell.angle_beta   90.00
_cell.angle_gamma   90.00
#
_symmetry.space_group_name_H-M   'P 1'
#
loop_
_entity.id
_entity.type
_entity.pdbx_description
1 polymer ?
#
loop_
_entity_poly.entity_id
_entity_poly.type
_entity_poly.pdbx_seq_one_letter_code
_entity_poly.pdbx_strand_id
1 'polypeptide(L)'
;MKKDLQGVIHQLKDVRQEAESLSKQEYTAKDIQHLQNKLHHIDEQYREGIIDNRDANNLLDDPYENQDQAKIATGLAKVHNKLSSMLEKLQ
;
A
#
# COMPACT_ATOMS: atom_id res chain seq x y z
N MET A 1 -1.37 4.49 -19.44
CA MET A 1 -0.74 3.17 -19.21
C MET A 1 -1.28 2.64 -17.89
N LYS A 2 -1.98 1.49 -17.89
CA LYS A 2 -2.38 0.82 -16.64
C LYS A 2 -1.10 0.34 -15.94
N LYS A 3 -0.92 0.65 -14.66
CA LYS A 3 0.22 0.14 -13.88
C LYS A 3 0.01 -1.36 -13.65
N ASP A 4 1.09 -2.13 -13.76
CA ASP A 4 1.07 -3.56 -13.44
C ASP A 4 0.81 -3.76 -11.95
N LEU A 5 -0.23 -4.54 -11.62
CA LEU A 5 -0.64 -4.89 -10.26
C LEU A 5 0.53 -5.51 -9.48
N GLN A 6 1.37 -6.32 -10.14
CA GLN A 6 2.54 -6.92 -9.51
C GLN A 6 3.57 -5.87 -9.10
N GLY A 7 3.74 -4.81 -9.90
CA GLY A 7 4.60 -3.68 -9.56
C GLY A 7 4.12 -2.93 -8.32
N VAL A 8 2.80 -2.78 -8.16
CA VAL A 8 2.21 -2.15 -6.97
C VAL A 8 2.37 -3.03 -5.74
N ILE A 9 2.12 -4.34 -5.88
CA ILE A 9 2.33 -5.30 -4.79
C ILE A 9 3.79 -5.27 -4.33
N HIS A 10 4.74 -5.15 -5.27
CA HIS A 10 6.16 -4.99 -4.94
C HIS A 10 6.42 -3.70 -4.15
N GLN A 11 5.91 -2.56 -4.62
CA GLN A 11 6.05 -1.28 -3.92
C GLN A 11 5.47 -1.34 -2.49
N LEU A 12 4.33 -1.98 -2.29
CA LEU A 12 3.75 -2.19 -0.95
C LEU A 12 4.65 -3.06 -0.07
N LYS A 13 5.24 -4.11 -0.64
CA LYS A 13 6.19 -4.97 0.08
C LYS A 13 7.42 -4.19 0.49
N ASP A 14 7.94 -3.32 -0.37
CA ASP A 14 9.11 -2.49 -0.08
C ASP A 14 8.83 -1.51 1.07
N VAL A 15 7.71 -0.78 1.02
CA VAL A 15 7.31 0.14 2.10
C VAL A 15 7.13 -0.63 3.41
N ARG A 16 6.56 -1.84 3.36
CA ARG A 16 6.43 -2.70 4.55
C ARG A 16 7.79 -3.10 5.11
N GLN A 17 8.72 -3.54 4.26
CA GLN A 17 10.07 -3.94 4.69
C GLN A 17 10.87 -2.75 5.25
N GLU A 18 10.71 -1.57 4.66
CA GLU A 18 11.30 -0.34 5.16
C GLU A 18 10.73 0.02 6.53
N ALA A 19 9.40 -0.06 6.73
CA ALA A 19 8.75 0.14 8.02
C ALA A 19 9.18 -0.90 9.08
N GLU A 20 9.29 -2.17 8.70
CA GLU A 20 9.79 -3.24 9.58
C GLU A 20 11.24 -2.98 10.01
N SER A 21 12.09 -2.57 9.09
CA SER A 21 13.50 -2.28 9.36
C SER A 21 13.65 -1.03 10.22
N LEU A 22 12.92 0.03 9.90
CA LEU A 22 12.87 1.26 10.68
C LEU A 22 12.39 0.99 12.11
N SER A 23 11.39 0.11 12.29
CA SER A 23 10.86 -0.22 13.61
C SER A 23 11.84 -0.96 14.54
N LYS A 24 13.00 -1.41 14.03
CA LYS A 24 14.05 -2.11 14.79
C LYS A 24 15.19 -1.18 15.25
N GLN A 25 15.18 0.07 14.84
CA GLN A 25 16.18 1.09 15.20
C GLN A 25 15.49 2.28 15.88
N GLU A 26 16.26 3.28 16.30
CA GLU A 26 15.66 4.56 16.69
C GLU A 26 15.10 5.26 15.44
N TYR A 27 13.87 5.75 15.55
CA TYR A 27 13.18 6.44 14.47
C TYR A 27 12.43 7.66 15.03
N THR A 28 12.18 8.61 14.14
CA THR A 28 11.48 9.85 14.45
C THR A 28 10.12 9.90 13.77
N ALA A 29 9.27 10.84 14.20
CA ALA A 29 8.00 11.10 13.53
C ALA A 29 8.19 11.49 12.05
N LYS A 30 9.32 12.12 11.69
CA LYS A 30 9.64 12.46 10.29
C LYS A 30 9.90 11.22 9.44
N ASP A 31 10.55 10.21 10.00
CA ASP A 31 10.81 8.96 9.29
C ASP A 31 9.51 8.20 9.00
N ILE A 32 8.57 8.22 9.96
CA ILE A 32 7.23 7.66 9.77
C ILE A 32 6.46 8.46 8.70
N GLN A 33 6.51 9.80 8.76
CA GLN A 33 5.84 10.65 7.77
C GLN A 33 6.33 10.38 6.35
N HIS A 34 7.63 10.12 6.16
CA HIS A 34 8.18 9.75 4.85
C HIS A 34 7.56 8.47 4.30
N LEU A 35 7.40 7.44 5.14
CA LEU A 35 6.75 6.18 4.77
C LEU A 35 5.25 6.36 4.52
N GLN A 36 4.57 7.20 5.30
CA GLN A 36 3.17 7.55 5.09
C GLN A 36 2.97 8.26 3.75
N ASN A 37 3.86 9.17 3.36
CA ASN A 37 3.79 9.85 2.06
C ASN A 37 3.98 8.87 0.90
N LYS A 38 4.92 7.92 1.03
CA LYS A 38 5.10 6.83 0.05
C LYS A 38 3.83 5.98 -0.08
N LEU A 39 3.23 5.59 1.05
CA LEU A 39 2.01 4.80 1.08
C LEU A 39 0.83 5.56 0.47
N HIS A 40 0.70 6.86 0.79
CA HIS A 40 -0.35 7.72 0.27
C HIS A 40 -0.36 7.79 -1.25
N HIS A 41 0.82 7.86 -1.87
CA HIS A 41 0.92 7.86 -3.33
C HIS A 41 0.42 6.53 -3.96
N ILE A 42 0.58 5.41 -3.26
CA ILE A 42 0.06 4.11 -3.70
C ILE A 42 -1.46 4.05 -3.49
N ASP A 43 -1.96 4.56 -2.37
CA ASP A 43 -3.40 4.69 -2.09
C ASP A 43 -4.12 5.54 -3.13
N GLU A 44 -3.56 6.69 -3.51
CA GLU A 44 -4.14 7.56 -4.54
C GLU A 44 -4.28 6.81 -5.86
N GLN A 45 -3.22 6.14 -6.31
CA GLN A 45 -3.24 5.37 -7.56
C GLN A 45 -4.23 4.19 -7.50
N TYR A 46 -4.41 3.59 -6.33
CA TYR A 46 -5.36 2.52 -6.11
C TYR A 46 -6.80 3.04 -6.17
N ARG A 47 -7.08 4.15 -5.46
CA ARG A 47 -8.41 4.79 -5.41
C ARG A 47 -8.82 5.37 -6.75
N GLU A 48 -7.90 5.96 -7.50
CA GLU A 48 -8.17 6.55 -8.82
C GLU A 48 -8.42 5.50 -9.91
N GLY A 49 -8.30 4.19 -9.59
CA GLY A 49 -8.45 3.13 -10.58
C GLY A 49 -7.34 3.14 -11.63
N ILE A 50 -6.20 3.78 -11.34
CA ILE A 50 -4.99 3.65 -12.17
C ILE A 50 -4.42 2.23 -12.05
N ILE A 51 -4.62 1.64 -10.87
CA ILE A 51 -4.27 0.27 -10.52
C ILE A 51 -5.55 -0.57 -10.64
N ASP A 52 -6.02 -0.73 -11.87
CA ASP A 52 -7.30 -1.39 -12.14
C ASP A 52 -7.19 -2.36 -13.32
N ASN A 53 -7.32 -3.65 -13.02
CA ASN A 53 -7.37 -4.70 -14.03
C ASN A 53 -8.79 -5.02 -14.49
N ARG A 54 -9.81 -4.30 -14.01
CA ARG A 54 -11.18 -4.43 -14.52
C ARG A 54 -11.16 -4.25 -16.03
N ASP A 55 -11.71 -5.22 -16.74
CA ASP A 55 -12.14 -5.03 -18.11
C ASP A 55 -13.38 -4.14 -18.08
N ALA A 56 -13.23 -2.91 -18.59
CA ALA A 56 -14.32 -1.95 -18.67
C ALA A 56 -15.51 -2.46 -19.51
N ASN A 57 -15.32 -3.53 -20.29
CA ASN A 57 -16.37 -4.15 -21.11
C ASN A 57 -16.97 -5.40 -20.47
N ASN A 58 -16.45 -5.87 -19.34
CA ASN A 58 -16.97 -7.05 -18.64
C ASN A 58 -17.62 -6.64 -17.31
N LEU A 59 -18.94 -6.56 -17.31
CA LEU A 59 -19.75 -6.24 -16.12
C LEU A 59 -19.67 -7.31 -15.02
N LEU A 60 -19.10 -8.48 -15.31
CA LEU A 60 -18.88 -9.57 -14.35
C LEU A 60 -17.45 -9.60 -13.79
N ASP A 61 -16.56 -8.70 -14.22
CA ASP A 61 -15.20 -8.62 -13.69
C ASP A 61 -15.21 -7.89 -12.35
N ASP A 62 -15.56 -8.65 -11.30
CA ASP A 62 -15.56 -8.16 -9.93
C ASP A 62 -14.09 -7.95 -9.46
N PRO A 63 -13.69 -6.73 -9.12
CA PRO A 63 -12.34 -6.45 -8.60
C PRO A 63 -12.04 -7.19 -7.30
N TYR A 64 -13.05 -7.67 -6.56
CA TYR A 64 -12.86 -8.46 -5.34
C TYR A 64 -12.60 -9.95 -5.60
N GLU A 65 -12.93 -10.47 -6.79
CA GLU A 65 -12.52 -11.81 -7.22
C GLU A 65 -11.09 -11.83 -7.79
N ASN A 66 -10.55 -10.65 -8.12
CA ASN A 66 -9.19 -10.50 -8.58
C ASN A 66 -8.19 -10.60 -7.40
N GLN A 67 -7.50 -11.75 -7.30
CA GLN A 67 -6.55 -12.04 -6.21
C GLN A 67 -5.50 -10.95 -5.98
N ASP A 68 -5.07 -10.25 -7.03
CA ASP A 68 -4.05 -9.21 -6.92
C ASP A 68 -4.61 -7.90 -6.34
N GLN A 69 -5.86 -7.53 -6.66
CA GLN A 69 -6.55 -6.40 -6.03
C GLN A 69 -6.75 -6.65 -4.53
N ALA A 70 -7.17 -7.85 -4.16
CA ALA A 70 -7.31 -8.25 -2.76
C ALA A 70 -5.97 -8.20 -2.01
N LYS A 71 -4.86 -8.63 -2.66
CA LYS A 71 -3.50 -8.52 -2.09
C LYS A 71 -3.09 -7.06 -1.87
N ILE A 72 -3.40 -6.16 -2.80
CA ILE A 72 -3.09 -4.73 -2.68
C ILE A 72 -3.87 -4.11 -1.52
N ALA A 73 -5.19 -4.31 -1.46
CA ALA A 73 -6.02 -3.81 -0.37
C ALA A 73 -5.55 -4.32 1.00
N THR A 74 -5.26 -5.62 1.10
CA THR A 74 -4.71 -6.22 2.32
C THR A 74 -3.33 -5.67 2.66
N GLY A 75 -2.48 -5.45 1.65
CA GLY A 75 -1.15 -4.86 1.80
C GLY A 75 -1.21 -3.44 2.35
N LEU A 76 -2.04 -2.59 1.75
CA LEU A 76 -2.29 -1.22 2.20
C LEU A 76 -2.72 -1.19 3.67
N ALA A 77 -3.74 -1.98 4.03
CA ALA A 77 -4.24 -2.05 5.41
C ALA A 77 -3.14 -2.45 6.41
N LYS A 78 -2.30 -3.45 6.05
CA LYS A 78 -1.20 -3.90 6.92
C LYS A 78 -0.14 -2.82 7.11
N VAL A 79 0.24 -2.09 6.05
CA VAL A 79 1.24 -1.03 6.16
C VAL A 79 0.68 0.15 6.96
N HIS A 80 -0.56 0.56 6.71
CA HIS A 80 -1.26 1.59 7.51
C HIS A 80 -1.23 1.26 9.00
N ASN A 81 -1.70 0.06 9.38
CA ASN A 81 -1.71 -0.36 10.77
C ASN A 81 -0.30 -0.35 11.39
N LYS A 82 0.71 -0.81 10.65
CA LYS A 82 2.10 -0.82 11.13
C LYS A 82 2.62 0.60 11.38
N LEU A 83 2.43 1.52 10.43
CA LEU A 83 2.89 2.90 10.55
C LEU A 83 2.15 3.63 11.69
N SER A 84 0.84 3.42 11.84
CA SER A 84 0.06 3.96 12.96
C SER A 84 0.60 3.47 14.30
N SER A 85 0.84 2.16 14.47
CA SER A 85 1.42 1.62 15.70
C SER A 85 2.85 2.09 15.97
N MET A 86 3.62 2.47 14.94
CA MET A 86 4.93 3.09 15.15
C MET A 86 4.78 4.54 15.65
N LEU A 87 3.81 5.28 15.12
CA LEU A 87 3.57 6.66 15.51
C LEU A 87 3.05 6.74 16.96
N GLU A 88 2.14 5.85 17.33
CA GLU A 88 1.62 5.72 18.70
C GLU A 88 2.72 5.45 19.73
N LYS A 89 3.80 4.74 19.35
CA LYS A 89 4.93 4.47 20.26
C LYS A 89 5.85 5.66 20.49
N LEU A 90 5.74 6.72 19.69
CA LEU A 90 6.50 7.96 19.87
C LEU A 90 5.76 8.99 20.75
N GLN A 91 4.51 8.71 21.10
CA GLN A 91 3.66 9.56 21.95
C GLN A 91 3.70 9.10 23.40
#